data_AF-A0AAD5GUF9-F1
#
_entry.id   AF-A0AAD5GUF9-F1
#
_cell.length_a   1.000
_cell.length_b   1.000
_cell.length_c   1.000
_cell.angle_alpha   90.00
_cell.angle_beta   90.00
_cell.angle_gamma   90.00
#
_symmetry.space_group_name_H-M   'P 1'
#
loop_
_entity.id
_entity.type
_entity.pdbx_description
1 polymer ?
#
loop_
_entity_poly.entity_id
_entity_poly.type
_entity_poly.pdbx_seq_one_letter_code
_entity_poly.pdbx_strand_id
1 'polypeptide(L)'
;ELWEARQPHSVKAEMRTMSTLFGPFDHVEDRVVAGKVSSQSDIICVHGYEVKQSVAPILESIFNKHGDIAADCIYKPASMRSSFLEIICEVVSQIQTNDDIDKMERLEQQVLVAEAANINVSWLQVHLDAIRKRKEASRKRSLLMEMKANTSL
;
A
#
# COMPACT_ATOMS: atom_id res chain seq x y z
N GLU A 1 -21.10 -14.67 65.24
CA GLU A 1 -19.74 -14.50 64.70
C GLU A 1 -19.29 -15.80 64.05
N LEU A 2 -19.40 -15.86 62.72
CA LEU A 2 -18.96 -16.96 61.87
C LEU A 2 -18.19 -16.28 60.72
N TRP A 3 -16.86 -16.39 60.78
CA TRP A 3 -15.94 -15.78 59.83
C TRP A 3 -15.95 -16.59 58.53
N GLU A 4 -16.54 -16.05 57.47
CA GLU A 4 -16.45 -16.62 56.13
C GLU A 4 -15.04 -16.40 55.55
N ALA A 5 -14.39 -17.50 55.20
CA ALA A 5 -13.13 -17.54 54.49
C ALA A 5 -13.29 -17.02 53.05
N ARG A 6 -12.50 -16.02 52.66
CA ARG A 6 -12.38 -15.57 51.27
C ARG A 6 -10.92 -15.73 50.81
N GLN A 7 -10.65 -16.85 50.14
CA GLN A 7 -9.46 -17.06 49.31
C GLN A 7 -9.76 -16.57 47.89
N PRO A 8 -8.90 -15.76 47.23
CA PRO A 8 -9.07 -15.45 45.82
C PRO A 8 -8.48 -16.59 44.96
N HIS A 9 -9.36 -17.37 44.33
CA HIS A 9 -8.97 -18.30 43.28
C HIS A 9 -8.61 -17.55 42.00
N SER A 10 -7.37 -17.75 41.54
CA SER A 10 -6.89 -17.34 40.23
C SER A 10 -7.62 -18.14 39.15
N VAL A 11 -8.48 -17.48 38.38
CA VAL A 11 -9.11 -18.05 37.18
C VAL A 11 -8.20 -17.80 35.98
N LYS A 12 -7.47 -18.84 35.58
CA LYS A 12 -6.71 -18.86 34.33
C LYS A 12 -7.72 -19.05 33.18
N ALA A 13 -8.08 -17.97 32.50
CA ALA A 13 -8.89 -18.04 31.29
C ALA A 13 -8.02 -18.57 30.13
N GLU A 14 -8.19 -19.84 29.82
CA GLU A 14 -7.59 -20.53 28.67
C GLU A 14 -8.34 -20.11 27.40
N MET A 15 -7.64 -19.49 26.45
CA MET A 15 -8.23 -19.04 25.18
C MET A 15 -8.53 -20.24 24.29
N ARG A 16 -9.81 -20.52 24.07
CA ARG A 16 -10.32 -21.57 23.18
C ARG A 16 -10.12 -21.15 21.72
N THR A 17 -9.21 -21.79 21.01
CA THR A 17 -9.02 -21.61 19.56
C THR A 17 -10.20 -22.18 18.78
N MET A 18 -10.68 -21.40 17.81
CA MET A 18 -11.92 -21.60 17.02
C MET A 18 -11.78 -22.65 15.91
N SER A 19 -11.06 -23.76 16.15
CA SER A 19 -10.71 -24.76 15.12
C SER A 19 -11.74 -25.87 14.88
N THR A 20 -12.96 -25.78 15.42
CA THR A 20 -13.93 -26.89 15.36
C THR A 20 -15.06 -26.71 14.34
N LEU A 21 -14.92 -25.88 13.30
CA LEU A 21 -15.99 -25.67 12.31
C LEU A 21 -15.89 -26.49 11.01
N PHE A 22 -14.84 -27.28 10.80
CA PHE A 22 -14.73 -28.15 9.61
C PHE A 22 -14.51 -29.61 10.03
N GLY A 23 -15.43 -30.48 9.62
CA GLY A 23 -15.40 -31.92 9.87
C GLY A 23 -14.31 -32.66 9.07
N PRO A 24 -14.13 -33.98 9.30
CA PRO A 24 -13.08 -34.75 8.66
C PRO A 24 -13.45 -34.99 7.19
N PHE A 25 -12.73 -34.33 6.28
CA PHE A 25 -12.76 -34.67 4.86
C PHE A 25 -11.67 -35.71 4.59
N ASP A 26 -12.03 -36.72 3.80
CA ASP A 26 -11.37 -38.01 3.70
C ASP A 26 -9.86 -37.95 3.46
N HIS A 27 -9.18 -38.85 4.16
CA HIS A 27 -7.78 -39.19 3.98
C HIS A 27 -7.58 -39.82 2.60
N VAL A 28 -7.02 -39.04 1.66
CA VAL A 28 -6.30 -39.56 0.50
C VAL A 28 -4.82 -39.26 0.70
N GLU A 29 -4.05 -40.32 0.86
CA GLU A 29 -2.61 -40.30 1.03
C GLU A 29 -1.98 -40.07 -0.34
N ASP A 30 -1.82 -38.79 -0.71
CA ASP A 30 -1.09 -38.44 -1.92
C ASP A 30 0.39 -38.25 -1.60
N ARG A 31 1.20 -38.98 -2.37
CA ARG A 31 2.62 -39.21 -2.12
C ARG A 31 3.36 -37.88 -2.04
N VAL A 32 4.20 -37.72 -1.01
CA VAL A 32 5.14 -36.61 -0.87
C VAL A 32 6.11 -36.64 -2.05
N VAL A 33 5.76 -35.94 -3.13
CA VAL A 33 6.77 -35.29 -3.96
C VAL A 33 7.19 -34.08 -3.16
N ALA A 34 8.47 -34.06 -2.77
CA ALA A 34 9.14 -32.93 -2.16
C ALA A 34 9.20 -31.74 -3.14
N GLY A 35 8.03 -31.18 -3.46
CA GLY A 35 7.90 -29.86 -4.02
C GLY A 35 8.17 -28.89 -2.89
N LYS A 36 9.34 -28.24 -2.95
CA LYS A 36 9.70 -27.13 -2.10
C LYS A 36 8.64 -26.02 -2.30
N VAL A 37 7.58 -26.02 -1.49
CA VAL A 37 6.73 -24.84 -1.32
C VAL A 37 7.59 -23.85 -0.54
N SER A 38 8.39 -23.11 -1.29
CA SER A 38 9.05 -21.92 -0.78
C SER A 38 7.93 -20.93 -0.51
N SER A 39 7.38 -20.96 0.71
CA SER A 39 6.66 -19.83 1.27
C SER A 39 7.69 -18.70 1.48
N GLN A 40 8.20 -18.16 0.38
CA GLN A 40 8.91 -16.89 0.41
C GLN A 40 7.84 -15.89 0.83
N SER A 41 7.93 -15.43 2.06
CA SER A 41 7.16 -14.27 2.48
C SER A 41 7.54 -13.15 1.52
N ASP A 42 6.59 -12.72 0.68
CA ASP A 42 6.76 -11.63 -0.30
C ASP A 42 7.01 -10.25 0.36
N ILE A 43 7.28 -10.22 1.67
CA ILE A 43 7.44 -9.05 2.52
C ILE A 43 8.91 -8.97 2.96
N ILE A 44 9.48 -7.78 2.81
CA ILE A 44 10.85 -7.42 3.16
C ILE A 44 10.81 -6.15 4.01
N CYS A 45 11.77 -6.02 4.94
CA CYS A 45 11.95 -4.81 5.73
C CYS A 45 12.89 -3.83 5.02
N VAL A 46 12.41 -2.62 4.74
CA VAL A 46 13.18 -1.49 4.21
C VAL A 46 13.17 -0.38 5.24
N HIS A 47 14.34 -0.05 5.79
CA HIS A 47 14.50 1.02 6.80
C HIS A 47 13.51 0.91 8.00
N GLY A 48 13.15 -0.31 8.40
CA GLY A 48 12.22 -0.54 9.51
C GLY A 48 10.74 -0.66 9.12
N TYR A 49 10.42 -0.57 7.82
CA TYR A 49 9.07 -0.77 7.29
C TYR A 49 8.96 -2.10 6.54
N GLU A 50 7.99 -2.91 6.92
CA GLU A 50 7.65 -4.15 6.22
C GLU A 50 6.81 -3.82 4.98
N VAL A 51 7.30 -4.16 3.79
CA VAL A 51 6.63 -3.89 2.51
C VAL A 51 6.84 -5.05 1.52
N LYS A 52 6.01 -5.12 0.48
CA LYS A 52 6.21 -6.08 -0.61
C LYS A 52 7.59 -5.96 -1.27
N GLN A 53 8.18 -7.08 -1.64
CA GLN A 53 9.47 -7.13 -2.35
C GLN A 53 9.45 -6.36 -3.68
N SER A 54 8.31 -6.33 -4.36
CA SER A 54 8.14 -5.60 -5.63
C SER A 54 8.28 -4.07 -5.49
N VAL A 55 7.97 -3.51 -4.32
CA VAL A 55 8.03 -2.06 -4.09
C VAL A 55 9.29 -1.61 -3.36
N ALA A 56 10.03 -2.54 -2.75
CA ALA A 56 11.24 -2.25 -1.98
C ALA A 56 12.27 -1.37 -2.73
N PRO A 57 12.60 -1.62 -4.02
CA PRO A 57 13.56 -0.77 -4.74
C PRO A 57 13.07 0.67 -4.92
N ILE A 58 11.75 0.85 -5.08
CA ILE A 58 11.14 2.18 -5.21
C ILE A 58 11.21 2.89 -3.86
N LEU A 59 10.87 2.20 -2.77
CA LEU A 59 10.91 2.75 -1.43
C LEU A 59 12.32 3.19 -1.03
N GLU A 60 13.34 2.38 -1.32
CA GLU A 60 14.75 2.76 -1.11
C GLU A 60 15.12 4.02 -1.89
N SER A 61 14.72 4.11 -3.16
CA SER A 61 14.99 5.29 -3.99
C SER A 61 14.32 6.56 -3.44
N ILE A 62 13.10 6.42 -2.91
CA ILE A 62 12.39 7.53 -2.25
C ILE A 62 13.13 7.96 -0.99
N PHE A 63 13.48 7.03 -0.10
CA PHE A 63 14.18 7.36 1.15
C PHE A 63 15.56 7.96 0.90
N ASN A 64 16.29 7.50 -0.11
CA ASN A 64 17.57 8.09 -0.51
C ASN A 64 17.45 9.53 -1.00
N LYS A 65 16.31 9.93 -1.59
CA LYS A 65 16.10 11.27 -2.14
C LYS A 65 15.40 12.22 -1.17
N HIS A 66 14.49 11.71 -0.35
CA HIS A 66 13.54 12.51 0.42
C HIS A 66 13.64 12.26 1.93
N GLY A 67 14.47 11.31 2.38
CA GLY A 67 14.48 10.84 3.76
C GLY A 67 13.25 9.99 4.09
N ASP A 68 13.06 9.70 5.38
CA ASP A 68 11.86 8.97 5.84
C ASP A 68 10.61 9.87 5.73
N ILE A 69 9.86 9.68 4.65
CA ILE A 69 8.64 10.43 4.37
C ILE A 69 7.48 10.11 5.34
N ALA A 70 7.59 9.05 6.14
CA ALA A 70 6.58 8.65 7.13
C ALA A 70 6.98 8.97 8.58
N ALA A 71 8.07 9.72 8.78
CA ALA A 71 8.58 10.08 10.11
C ALA A 71 7.55 10.83 10.96
N ASP A 72 6.81 11.76 10.33
CA ASP A 72 5.81 12.59 11.01
C ASP A 72 4.37 12.03 10.90
N CYS A 73 4.21 10.79 10.42
CA CYS A 73 2.90 10.19 10.22
C CYS A 73 2.06 10.18 11.51
N ILE A 74 0.77 10.49 11.38
CA ILE A 74 -0.15 10.53 12.53
C ILE A 74 -0.38 9.13 13.13
N TYR A 75 -0.25 8.08 12.32
CA TYR A 75 -0.44 6.71 12.75
C TYR A 75 0.83 6.13 13.38
N LYS A 76 0.75 5.74 14.65
CA LYS A 76 1.89 5.18 15.41
C LYS A 76 2.28 3.76 14.98
N PRO A 77 1.34 2.84 14.70
CA PRO A 77 1.67 1.50 14.23
C PRO A 77 2.50 1.51 12.95
N ALA A 78 3.63 0.80 12.96
CA ALA A 78 4.51 0.68 11.79
C ALA A 78 3.80 0.03 10.59
N SER A 79 2.91 -0.93 10.81
CA SER A 79 2.12 -1.58 9.76
C SER A 79 1.20 -0.63 8.99
N MET A 80 0.62 0.36 9.66
CA MET A 80 -0.16 1.41 8.98
C MET A 80 0.73 2.33 8.16
N ARG A 81 1.88 2.75 8.71
CA ARG A 81 2.86 3.55 7.96
C ARG A 81 3.37 2.81 6.72
N SER A 82 3.70 1.53 6.87
CA SER A 82 4.04 0.63 5.76
C SER A 82 2.97 0.61 4.67
N SER A 83 1.69 0.55 5.05
CA SER A 83 0.58 0.54 4.07
C SER A 83 0.51 1.82 3.24
N PHE A 84 0.75 2.98 3.86
CA PHE A 84 0.86 4.24 3.11
C PHE A 84 2.09 4.26 2.21
N LEU A 85 3.24 3.76 2.68
CA LEU A 85 4.46 3.69 1.87
C LEU A 85 4.29 2.77 0.65
N GLU A 86 3.57 1.65 0.78
CA GLU A 86 3.23 0.80 -0.37
C GLU A 86 2.40 1.58 -1.40
N ILE A 87 1.35 2.27 -0.96
CA ILE A 87 0.50 3.10 -1.84
C ILE A 87 1.34 4.14 -2.58
N ILE A 88 2.26 4.83 -1.89
CA ILE A 88 3.14 5.82 -2.53
C ILE A 88 4.07 5.18 -3.54
N CYS A 89 4.65 4.03 -3.24
CA CYS A 89 5.49 3.32 -4.19
C CYS A 89 4.70 2.87 -5.43
N GLU A 90 3.46 2.41 -5.26
CA GLU A 90 2.57 2.07 -6.36
C GLU A 90 2.24 3.28 -7.23
N VAL A 91 1.98 4.45 -6.62
CA VAL A 91 1.74 5.69 -7.36
C VAL A 91 2.97 6.07 -8.18
N VAL A 92 4.17 6.02 -7.60
CA VAL A 92 5.42 6.32 -8.30
C VAL A 92 5.66 5.35 -9.46
N SER A 93 5.42 4.06 -9.24
CA SER A 93 5.53 3.03 -10.29
C SER A 93 4.57 3.31 -11.45
N GLN A 94 3.33 3.70 -11.15
CA GLN A 94 2.33 4.02 -12.17
C GLN A 94 2.69 5.28 -12.97
N ILE A 95 3.19 6.32 -12.31
CA ILE A 95 3.66 7.54 -12.98
C ILE A 95 4.83 7.24 -13.92
N GLN A 96 5.74 6.35 -13.54
CA GLN A 96 6.90 5.99 -14.37
C GLN A 96 6.52 5.14 -15.60
N THR A 97 5.43 4.38 -15.51
CA THR A 97 5.05 3.37 -16.52
C THR A 97 3.90 3.80 -17.42
N ASN A 98 3.03 4.71 -16.97
CA ASN A 98 1.78 5.04 -17.66
C ASN A 98 1.55 6.56 -17.74
N ASP A 99 1.32 7.04 -18.96
CA ASP A 99 0.89 8.41 -19.25
C ASP A 99 -0.65 8.51 -19.43
N ASP A 100 -1.41 7.51 -18.98
CA ASP A 100 -2.87 7.48 -19.16
C ASP A 100 -3.60 8.45 -18.22
N ILE A 101 -4.65 9.08 -18.72
CA ILE A 101 -5.41 10.10 -17.98
C ILE A 101 -6.38 9.46 -16.98
N ASP A 102 -6.91 8.28 -17.32
CA ASP A 102 -7.98 7.63 -16.55
C ASP A 102 -7.50 7.16 -15.17
N LYS A 103 -6.19 6.99 -14.99
CA LYS A 103 -5.60 6.67 -13.69
C LYS A 103 -5.22 7.91 -12.89
N MET A 104 -5.14 9.09 -13.51
CA MET A 104 -4.57 10.28 -12.87
C MET A 104 -5.40 10.74 -11.67
N GLU A 105 -6.73 10.76 -11.78
CA GLU A 105 -7.63 11.08 -10.67
C GLU A 105 -7.44 10.11 -9.48
N ARG A 106 -7.29 8.80 -9.76
CA ARG A 106 -7.03 7.80 -8.73
C ARG A 106 -5.69 8.04 -8.02
N LEU A 107 -4.63 8.33 -8.79
CA LEU A 107 -3.30 8.60 -8.23
C LEU A 107 -3.31 9.85 -7.36
N GLU A 108 -3.98 10.91 -7.80
CA GLU A 108 -4.15 12.14 -7.04
C GLU A 108 -4.89 11.88 -5.72
N GLN A 109 -5.97 11.11 -5.76
CA GLN A 109 -6.71 10.74 -4.55
C GLN A 109 -5.86 9.92 -3.56
N GLN A 110 -5.02 9.00 -4.04
CA GLN A 110 -4.11 8.24 -3.19
C GLN A 110 -3.06 9.14 -2.51
N VAL A 111 -2.52 10.12 -3.25
CA VAL A 111 -1.57 11.11 -2.70
C VAL A 111 -2.24 11.99 -1.66
N LEU A 112 -3.47 12.45 -1.89
CA LEU A 112 -4.23 13.24 -0.92
C LEU A 112 -4.51 12.46 0.37
N VAL A 113 -4.84 11.17 0.26
CA VAL A 113 -5.05 10.30 1.43
C VAL A 113 -3.77 10.13 2.24
N ALA A 114 -2.62 9.95 1.57
CA ALA A 114 -1.33 9.87 2.25
C ALA A 114 -0.92 11.20 2.90
N GLU A 115 -1.15 12.32 2.23
CA GLU A 115 -0.94 13.66 2.79
C GLU A 115 -1.78 13.88 4.05
N ALA A 116 -3.06 13.49 4.03
CA ALA A 116 -3.94 13.58 5.20
C ALA A 116 -3.44 12.73 6.39
N ALA A 117 -2.66 11.68 6.13
CA ALA A 117 -1.98 10.87 7.14
C ALA A 117 -0.63 11.47 7.60
N ASN A 118 -0.30 12.68 7.14
CA ASN A 118 0.95 13.39 7.36
C ASN A 118 2.18 12.64 6.81
N ILE A 119 2.01 11.94 5.69
CA ILE A 119 3.11 11.44 4.88
C ILE A 119 3.63 12.59 4.01
N ASN A 120 4.95 12.81 3.99
CA ASN A 120 5.56 13.86 3.18
C ASN A 120 5.54 13.48 1.68
N VAL A 121 4.54 13.99 0.98
CA VAL A 121 4.27 13.73 -0.45
C VAL A 121 4.32 14.99 -1.31
N SER A 122 4.81 16.12 -0.78
CA SER A 122 4.81 17.40 -1.50
C SER A 122 5.57 17.33 -2.83
N TRP A 123 6.66 16.55 -2.89
CA TRP A 123 7.42 16.32 -4.11
C TRP A 123 6.61 15.57 -5.19
N LEU A 124 5.74 14.65 -4.77
CA LEU A 124 4.92 13.83 -5.65
C LEU A 124 3.74 14.64 -6.22
N GLN A 125 3.15 15.51 -5.41
CA GLN A 125 2.12 16.46 -5.85
C GLN A 125 2.65 17.36 -6.98
N VAL A 126 3.86 17.90 -6.83
CA VAL A 126 4.50 18.73 -7.87
C VAL A 126 4.68 17.96 -9.17
N HIS A 127 5.07 16.68 -9.09
CA HIS A 127 5.21 15.82 -10.27
C HIS A 127 3.86 15.51 -10.94
N LEU A 128 2.83 15.18 -10.16
CA LEU A 128 1.48 14.95 -10.69
C LEU A 128 0.91 16.20 -11.36
N ASP A 129 1.10 17.37 -10.76
CA ASP A 129 0.70 18.66 -11.33
C ASP A 129 1.36 18.94 -12.69
N ALA A 130 2.65 18.63 -12.80
CA ALA A 130 3.39 18.81 -14.06
C ALA A 130 2.86 17.87 -15.16
N ILE A 131 2.54 16.63 -14.81
CA ILE A 131 1.95 15.65 -15.73
C ILE A 131 0.57 16.12 -16.18
N ARG A 132 -0.28 16.56 -15.24
CA ARG A 132 -1.62 17.10 -15.53
C ARG A 132 -1.56 18.25 -16.52
N LYS A 133 -0.73 19.25 -16.25
CA LYS A 133 -0.53 20.42 -17.12
C LYS A 133 -0.05 20.03 -18.53
N ARG A 134 0.90 19.09 -18.62
CA ARG A 134 1.39 18.58 -19.92
C ARG A 134 0.27 17.93 -20.73
N LYS A 135 -0.56 17.12 -20.09
CA LYS A 135 -1.68 16.42 -20.74
C LYS A 135 -2.78 17.38 -21.20
N GLU A 136 -3.13 18.36 -20.36
CA GLU A 136 -4.07 19.42 -20.75
C GLU A 136 -3.58 20.23 -21.95
N ALA A 137 -2.29 20.60 -21.96
CA ALA A 137 -1.69 21.30 -23.09
C ALA A 137 -1.73 20.43 -24.36
N SER A 138 -1.46 19.13 -24.26
CA SER A 138 -1.56 18.20 -25.38
C SER A 138 -2.99 18.13 -25.95
N ARG A 139 -4.01 17.96 -25.08
CA ARG A 139 -5.42 17.95 -25.48
C ARG A 139 -5.84 19.26 -26.17
N LYS A 140 -5.49 20.41 -25.60
CA LYS A 140 -5.78 21.73 -26.18
C LYS A 140 -5.16 21.86 -27.57
N ARG A 141 -3.94 21.36 -27.77
CA ARG A 141 -3.26 21.36 -29.07
C ARG A 141 -3.98 20.45 -30.07
N SER A 142 -4.37 19.24 -29.67
CA SER A 142 -5.12 18.32 -30.55
C SER A 142 -6.44 18.92 -31.03
N LEU A 143 -7.24 19.50 -30.12
CA LEU A 143 -8.51 20.15 -30.46
C LEU A 143 -8.33 21.33 -31.42
N LEU A 144 -7.30 22.16 -31.20
CA LEU A 144 -7.00 23.29 -32.09
C LEU A 144 -6.64 22.81 -33.52
N MET A 145 -5.89 21.71 -33.63
CA MET A 145 -5.51 21.15 -34.93
C MET A 145 -6.72 20.57 -35.67
N GLU A 146 -7.65 19.93 -34.97
CA GLU A 146 -8.89 19.40 -35.53
C GLU A 146 -9.83 20.52 -36.01
N MET A 147 -10.02 21.57 -35.20
CA MET A 147 -10.82 22.73 -35.58
C MET A 147 -10.28 23.43 -36.84
N LYS A 148 -8.96 23.53 -36.97
CA LYS A 148 -8.29 24.13 -38.14
C LYS A 148 -8.46 23.27 -39.41
N ALA A 149 -8.41 21.94 -39.28
CA ALA A 149 -8.62 21.05 -40.41
C ALA A 149 -10.06 21.16 -40.96
N ASN A 150 -11.04 21.26 -40.05
CA ASN A 150 -12.47 21.30 -40.41
C ASN A 150 -12.93 22.64 -40.99
N THR A 151 -12.20 23.73 -40.74
CA THR A 151 -12.51 25.08 -41.28
C THR A 151 -11.81 25.40 -42.60
N SER A 152 -10.90 24.52 -43.05
CA SER A 152 -10.16 24.68 -44.31
C SER A 152 -10.84 23.97 -45.50
N LEU A 153 -12.12 23.59 -45.36
CA LEU A 153 -12.93 22.91 -46.38
C LEU A 153 -13.93 23.88 -47.03
#